data_AF-A0A7S2HR53-F1
#
_entry.id   AF-A0A7S2HR53-F1
#
_cell.length_a   1.000
_cell.length_b   1.000
_cell.length_c   1.000
_cell.angle_alpha   90.00
_cell.angle_beta   90.00
_cell.angle_gamma   90.00
#
_symmetry.space_group_name_H-M   'P 1'
#
loop_
_entity.id
_entity.type
_entity.pdbx_description
1 polymer ?
#
loop_
_entity_poly.entity_id
_entity_poly.type
_entity_poly.pdbx_seq_one_letter_code
_entity_poly.pdbx_strand_id
1 'polypeptide(L)'
;MLAQSESRRLKLDYVGTEMLVVGIVAEGTDTGSRVLETQLNVTLVAAMAALDEDVGTGDGGKALEIPFTAGAKHVLEDAIECAKDQGSSSVGTAHLLRAVLRREDGNGVRLLSKLLSCDTPQATIE
;
A
#
# COMPACT_ATOMS: atom_id res chain seq x y z
N MET A 1 -3.05 11.71 -0.04
CA MET A 1 -3.38 10.36 0.46
C MET A 1 -3.91 9.52 -0.68
N LEU A 2 -3.02 8.87 -1.45
CA LEU A 2 -3.46 8.04 -2.58
C LEU A 2 -4.33 6.86 -2.11
N ALA A 3 -4.07 6.30 -0.93
CA ALA A 3 -4.84 5.19 -0.37
C ALA A 3 -6.37 5.48 -0.31
N GLN A 4 -6.77 6.67 0.13
CA GLN A 4 -8.19 7.06 0.18
C GLN A 4 -8.76 7.36 -1.22
N SER A 5 -7.95 7.94 -2.10
CA SER A 5 -8.33 8.19 -3.50
C SER A 5 -8.63 6.87 -4.22
N GLU A 6 -7.83 5.84 -3.98
CA GLU A 6 -8.01 4.51 -4.56
C GLU A 6 -9.25 3.80 -4.02
N SER A 7 -9.54 3.90 -2.72
CA SER A 7 -10.80 3.43 -2.16
C SER A 7 -12.00 4.08 -2.86
N ARG A 8 -11.97 5.40 -3.09
CA ARG A 8 -13.04 6.10 -3.81
C ARG A 8 -13.15 5.64 -5.26
N ARG A 9 -12.01 5.49 -5.95
CA ARG A 9 -11.95 5.01 -7.35
C ARG A 9 -12.59 3.63 -7.49
N LEU A 10 -12.29 2.74 -6.54
CA LEU A 10 -12.80 1.38 -6.47
C LEU A 10 -14.21 1.27 -5.88
N LYS A 11 -14.86 2.39 -5.54
CA LYS A 11 -16.19 2.42 -4.91
C LYS A 11 -16.24 1.62 -3.60
N LEU A 12 -15.17 1.71 -2.82
CA LEU A 12 -15.05 1.12 -1.50
C LEU A 12 -15.24 2.21 -0.45
N ASP A 13 -15.97 1.89 0.60
CA ASP A 13 -16.21 2.79 1.73
C ASP A 13 -15.23 2.52 2.89
N TYR A 14 -14.07 1.93 2.61
CA TYR A 14 -13.01 1.69 3.58
C TYR A 14 -11.61 1.77 2.94
N VAL A 15 -10.58 1.97 3.77
CA VAL A 15 -9.17 1.85 3.39
C VAL A 15 -8.57 0.57 3.98
N GLY A 16 -8.20 -0.36 3.10
CA GLY A 16 -7.52 -1.60 3.43
C GLY A 16 -6.00 -1.46 3.50
N THR A 17 -5.32 -2.52 3.94
CA THR A 17 -3.86 -2.63 3.97
C THR A 17 -3.21 -2.57 2.57
N GLU A 18 -3.93 -3.03 1.56
CA GLU A 18 -3.57 -3.05 0.15
C GLU A 18 -3.55 -1.63 -0.46
N MET A 19 -4.47 -0.76 -0.04
CA MET A 19 -4.41 0.67 -0.39
C MET A 19 -3.23 1.37 0.30
N LEU A 20 -2.82 0.94 1.50
CA LEU A 20 -1.60 1.45 2.13
C LEU A 20 -0.36 1.08 1.30
N VAL A 21 -0.28 -0.14 0.76
CA VAL A 21 0.81 -0.56 -0.13
C VAL A 21 0.88 0.29 -1.39
N VAL A 22 -0.26 0.52 -2.07
CA VAL A 22 -0.31 1.43 -3.22
C VAL A 22 0.12 2.85 -2.84
N GLY A 23 -0.30 3.32 -1.65
CA GLY A 23 0.14 4.59 -1.10
C GLY A 23 1.65 4.67 -0.88
N ILE A 24 2.29 3.59 -0.40
CA ILE A 24 3.74 3.50 -0.24
C ILE A 24 4.43 3.64 -1.60
N VAL A 25 3.99 2.87 -2.61
CA VAL A 25 4.59 2.90 -3.95
C VAL A 25 4.46 4.29 -4.59
N ALA A 26 3.30 4.94 -4.39
CA ALA A 26 3.02 6.24 -4.98
C ALA A 26 3.80 7.42 -4.39
N GLU A 27 4.29 7.30 -3.15
CA GLU A 27 5.09 8.36 -2.53
C GLU A 27 6.38 8.63 -3.34
N GLY A 28 6.96 7.58 -3.94
CA GLY A 28 8.07 7.60 -4.91
C GLY A 28 9.42 8.19 -4.45
N THR A 29 9.44 8.91 -3.33
CA THR A 29 10.58 9.72 -2.89
C THR A 29 11.22 9.20 -1.62
N ASP A 30 10.44 8.52 -0.77
CA ASP A 30 10.91 8.01 0.50
C ASP A 30 11.45 6.57 0.40
N THR A 31 12.26 6.17 1.38
CA THR A 31 13.11 4.98 1.34
C THR A 31 12.36 3.69 1.00
N GLY A 32 11.18 3.46 1.59
CA GLY A 32 10.38 2.26 1.32
C GLY A 32 9.86 2.21 -0.11
N SER A 33 9.40 3.36 -0.63
CA SER A 33 8.95 3.47 -2.03
C SER A 33 10.10 3.23 -3.02
N ARG A 34 11.28 3.78 -2.75
CA ARG A 34 12.47 3.61 -3.59
C ARG A 34 12.99 2.18 -3.58
N VAL A 35 12.89 1.47 -2.46
CA VAL A 35 13.26 0.04 -2.41
C VAL A 35 12.33 -0.79 -3.29
N LEU A 36 11.02 -0.58 -3.20
CA LEU A 36 10.04 -1.26 -4.04
C LEU A 36 10.30 -0.99 -5.54
N GLU A 37 10.56 0.26 -5.90
CA GLU A 37 10.82 0.64 -7.29
C GLU A 37 12.17 0.11 -7.81
N THR A 38 13.27 0.41 -7.11
CA THR A 38 14.62 0.22 -7.66
C THR A 38 15.19 -1.18 -7.44
N GLN A 39 14.80 -1.87 -6.37
CA GLN A 39 15.32 -3.20 -6.04
C GLN A 39 14.35 -4.31 -6.45
N LEU A 40 13.06 -4.01 -6.49
CA LEU A 40 12.01 -5.00 -6.71
C LEU A 40 11.19 -4.73 -7.97
N ASN A 41 11.53 -3.68 -8.74
CA ASN A 41 10.83 -3.30 -9.99
C ASN A 41 9.31 -3.19 -9.84
N VAL A 42 8.83 -2.77 -8.67
CA VAL A 42 7.41 -2.53 -8.41
C VAL A 42 7.09 -1.10 -8.83
N THR A 43 6.30 -0.97 -9.90
CA THR A 43 5.83 0.33 -10.39
C THR A 43 4.45 0.67 -9.83
N LEU A 44 4.12 1.96 -9.76
CA LEU A 44 2.78 2.40 -9.35
C LEU A 44 1.67 1.80 -10.25
N VAL A 45 1.93 1.74 -11.55
CA VAL A 45 0.99 1.17 -12.53
C VAL A 45 0.72 -0.31 -12.23
N ALA A 46 1.77 -1.08 -11.95
CA ALA A 46 1.61 -2.49 -11.58
C ALA A 46 0.88 -2.66 -10.24
N ALA A 47 1.19 -1.82 -9.25
CA ALA A 47 0.53 -1.85 -7.95
C ALA A 47 -0.98 -1.56 -8.06
N MET A 48 -1.37 -0.57 -8.87
CA MET A 48 -2.78 -0.24 -9.12
C MET A 48 -3.50 -1.35 -9.91
N ALA A 49 -2.84 -1.93 -10.93
CA ALA A 49 -3.42 -3.04 -11.69
C ALA A 49 -3.63 -4.29 -10.82
N ALA A 50 -2.66 -4.62 -9.97
CA ALA A 50 -2.78 -5.73 -9.03
C ALA A 50 -3.88 -5.48 -7.99
N LEU A 51 -4.04 -4.23 -7.54
CA LEU A 51 -5.10 -3.83 -6.62
C LEU A 51 -6.49 -4.00 -7.26
N ASP A 52 -6.65 -3.54 -8.50
CA ASP A 52 -7.89 -3.68 -9.26
C ASP A 52 -8.30 -5.16 -9.42
N GLU A 53 -7.34 -6.04 -9.65
CA GLU A 53 -7.58 -7.47 -9.81
C GLU A 53 -7.91 -8.18 -8.50
N ASP A 54 -7.25 -7.81 -7.40
CA ASP A 54 -7.41 -8.48 -6.10
C ASP A 54 -8.69 -8.02 -5.38
N VAL A 55 -9.01 -6.73 -5.45
CA VAL A 55 -10.15 -6.14 -4.73
C VAL A 55 -11.39 -6.01 -5.61
N GLY A 56 -11.22 -5.70 -6.89
CA GLY A 56 -12.33 -5.38 -7.78
C GLY A 56 -13.03 -4.06 -7.43
N THR A 57 -14.16 -3.80 -8.09
CA THR A 57 -15.00 -2.62 -7.83
C THR A 57 -16.16 -2.97 -6.90
N GLY A 58 -16.34 -2.19 -5.83
CA GLY A 58 -17.47 -2.29 -4.91
C GLY A 58 -18.74 -1.60 -5.43
N ASP A 59 -19.81 -1.67 -4.64
CA ASP A 59 -21.08 -0.97 -4.88
C ASP A 59 -21.23 0.34 -4.07
N GLY A 60 -20.19 0.72 -3.32
CA GLY A 60 -20.14 1.92 -2.47
C GLY A 60 -19.60 3.17 -3.19
N GLY A 61 -18.76 3.94 -2.49
CA GLY A 61 -18.08 5.14 -3.01
C GLY A 61 -18.85 6.45 -2.78
N LYS A 62 -19.92 6.40 -1.98
CA LYS A 62 -20.72 7.58 -1.59
C LYS A 62 -20.52 7.99 -0.15
N ALA A 63 -19.73 7.25 0.63
CA ALA A 63 -19.47 7.59 2.01
C ALA A 63 -18.74 8.95 2.12
N LEU A 64 -19.24 9.78 3.04
CA LEU A 64 -18.63 11.07 3.38
C LEU A 64 -17.23 10.85 3.97
N GLU A 65 -17.13 9.88 4.88
CA GLU A 65 -15.91 9.45 5.54
C GLU A 65 -15.54 8.03 5.09
N ILE A 66 -14.24 7.80 4.86
CA ILE A 66 -13.70 6.49 4.47
C ILE A 66 -12.76 6.02 5.56
N PRO A 67 -13.25 5.24 6.55
CA PRO A 67 -12.42 4.78 7.66
C PRO A 67 -11.40 3.75 7.20
N PHE A 68 -10.31 3.64 7.96
CA PHE A 68 -9.38 2.52 7.85
C PHE A 68 -10.01 1.25 8.44
N THR A 69 -9.77 0.11 7.79
CA THR A 69 -10.08 -1.22 8.36
C THR A 69 -9.27 -1.45 9.64
N ALA A 70 -9.69 -2.40 10.48
CA ALA A 70 -8.94 -2.77 11.68
C ALA A 70 -7.49 -3.21 11.34
N GLY A 71 -7.32 -3.99 10.27
CA GLY A 71 -6.00 -4.39 9.78
C GLY A 71 -5.13 -3.20 9.38
N ALA A 72 -5.69 -2.24 8.64
CA ALA A 72 -4.97 -1.02 8.25
C ALA A 72 -4.61 -0.14 9.46
N LYS A 73 -5.49 -0.03 10.46
CA LYS A 73 -5.20 0.70 11.71
C LYS A 73 -4.03 0.08 12.47
N HIS A 74 -4.03 -1.24 12.67
CA HIS A 74 -2.91 -1.93 13.29
C HIS A 74 -1.60 -1.74 12.50
N VAL A 75 -1.61 -1.78 11.16
CA VAL A 75 -0.40 -1.49 10.36
C VAL A 75 0.12 -0.07 10.62
N LEU A 76 -0.78 0.90 10.75
CA LEU A 76 -0.40 2.29 11.08
C LEU A 76 0.20 2.38 12.50
N GLU A 77 -0.37 1.67 13.46
CA GLU A 77 0.13 1.58 14.84
C GLU A 77 1.52 0.92 14.89
N ASP A 78 1.69 -0.23 14.23
CA ASP A 78 2.96 -0.95 14.09
C ASP A 78 4.03 -0.07 13.43
N ALA A 79 3.66 0.76 12.45
CA ALA A 79 4.57 1.68 11.78
C ALA A 79 5.04 2.82 12.72
N ILE A 80 4.16 3.29 13.61
CA ILE A 80 4.49 4.28 14.65
C ILE A 80 5.49 3.69 15.64
N GLU A 81 5.24 2.46 16.12
CA GLU A 81 6.18 1.75 17.00
C GLU A 81 7.52 1.52 16.31
N CYS A 82 7.49 1.09 15.04
CA CYS A 82 8.69 0.91 14.25
C CYS A 82 9.54 2.18 14.11
N ALA A 83 8.91 3.34 13.95
CA ALA A 83 9.61 4.62 13.88
C ALA A 83 10.24 5.00 15.22
N LYS A 84 9.50 4.82 16.32
CA LYS A 84 9.98 5.08 17.69
C LYS A 84 11.20 4.23 18.05
N ASP A 85 11.14 2.94 17.78
CA ASP A 85 12.24 2.00 18.07
C ASP A 85 13.53 2.34 17.33
N GLN A 86 13.41 3.01 16.18
CA GLN A 86 14.54 3.46 15.37
C GLN A 86 14.96 4.90 15.66
N GLY A 87 14.35 5.55 16.65
CA GLY A 87 14.62 6.96 16.97
C GLY A 87 14.20 7.95 15.89
N SER A 88 13.30 7.54 14.98
CA SER A 88 12.79 8.42 13.93
C SER A 88 11.73 9.36 14.48
N SER A 89 11.80 10.64 14.11
CA SER A 89 10.85 11.68 14.53
C SER A 89 9.51 11.63 13.79
N SER A 90 9.41 10.83 12.73
CA SER A 90 8.22 10.67 11.91
C SER A 90 8.11 9.26 11.29
N VAL A 91 6.88 8.89 10.92
CA VAL A 91 6.61 7.65 10.18
C VAL A 91 6.83 7.89 8.70
N GLY A 92 7.64 7.05 8.07
CA GLY A 92 7.87 7.06 6.63
C GLY A 92 7.39 5.76 5.98
N THR A 93 7.52 5.70 4.66
CA THR A 93 7.22 4.53 3.82
C THR A 93 8.00 3.29 4.22
N ALA A 94 9.25 3.42 4.71
CA ALA A 94 10.03 2.27 5.19
C ALA A 94 9.41 1.67 6.46
N HIS A 95 8.90 2.51 7.37
CA HIS A 95 8.20 2.06 8.58
C HIS A 95 6.88 1.39 8.24
N LEU A 96 6.11 1.98 7.33
CA LEU A 96 4.86 1.42 6.83
C LEU A 96 5.08 0.09 6.11
N LEU A 97 6.06 0.01 5.21
CA LEU A 97 6.38 -1.21 4.48
C LEU A 97 6.78 -2.34 5.44
N ARG A 98 7.62 -2.02 6.44
CA ARG A 98 8.00 -2.99 7.47
C ARG A 98 6.80 -3.44 8.30
N ALA A 99 5.91 -2.53 8.67
CA ALA A 99 4.69 -2.85 9.40
C ALA A 99 3.77 -3.77 8.58
N VAL A 100 3.59 -3.51 7.29
CA VAL A 100 2.84 -4.41 6.39
C VAL A 100 3.48 -5.80 6.38
N LEU A 101 4.80 -5.89 6.17
CA LEU A 101 5.51 -7.18 6.08
C LEU A 101 5.53 -7.99 7.38
N ARG A 102 5.30 -7.37 8.54
CA ARG A 102 5.18 -8.07 9.83
C ARG A 102 3.85 -8.79 10.00
N ARG A 103 2.85 -8.49 9.17
CA ARG A 103 1.56 -9.15 9.23
C ARG A 103 1.64 -10.52 8.59
N GLU A 104 1.18 -11.55 9.30
CA GLU A 104 1.09 -12.91 8.75
C GLU A 104 -0.08 -13.03 7.77
N ASP A 105 -1.09 -12.18 7.93
CA ASP A 105 -2.30 -12.15 7.13
C ASP A 105 -2.68 -10.72 6.70
N GLY A 106 -3.42 -10.62 5.60
CA GLY A 106 -3.97 -9.36 5.11
C GLY A 106 -3.70 -9.11 3.62
N ASN A 107 -4.60 -8.32 3.04
CA ASN A 107 -4.57 -8.01 1.61
C ASN A 107 -3.31 -7.23 1.21
N GLY A 108 -2.71 -6.45 2.11
CA GLY A 108 -1.45 -5.73 1.83
C GLY A 108 -0.27 -6.67 1.58
N VAL A 109 -0.10 -7.71 2.42
CA VAL A 109 0.95 -8.72 2.24
C VAL A 109 0.66 -9.59 1.02
N ARG A 110 -0.61 -9.91 0.76
CA ARG A 110 -1.04 -10.62 -0.45
C ARG A 110 -0.70 -9.83 -1.71
N LEU A 111 -1.03 -8.53 -1.74
CA LEU A 111 -0.74 -7.64 -2.86
C LEU A 111 0.77 -7.53 -3.10
N LEU A 112 1.56 -7.30 -2.05
CA LEU A 112 3.02 -7.31 -2.15
C LEU A 112 3.54 -8.64 -2.70
N SER A 113 3.08 -9.77 -2.17
CA SER A 113 3.49 -11.09 -2.64
C SER A 113 3.19 -11.28 -4.13
N LYS A 114 2.03 -10.80 -4.59
CA LYS A 114 1.65 -10.84 -6.01
C LYS A 114 2.57 -9.98 -6.86
N LEU A 115 2.86 -8.75 -6.43
CA LEU A 115 3.75 -7.82 -7.13
C LEU A 115 5.19 -8.33 -7.24
N LEU A 116 5.64 -9.15 -6.27
CA LEU A 116 6.98 -9.73 -6.24
C LEU A 116 7.07 -11.09 -6.94
N SER A 117 5.94 -11.79 -7.12
CA SER A 117 5.90 -13.12 -7.76
C SER A 117 5.63 -13.05 -9.25
N CYS A 118 5.00 -11.98 -9.72
CA CYS A 118 4.82 -11.71 -11.13
C CYS A 118 6.00 -10.88 -11.63
N ASP A 119 6.76 -11.37 -12.61
CA ASP A 119 7.72 -10.54 -13.36
C ASP A 119 6.97 -9.30 -13.88
N THR A 120 7.17 -8.16 -13.24
CA THR A 120 6.43 -6.95 -13.56
C THR A 120 6.74 -6.56 -15.00
N PRO A 121 5.74 -6.42 -15.90
CA PRO A 121 6.00 -5.93 -17.24
C PRO A 121 6.66 -4.56 -17.12
N GLN A 122 7.89 -4.45 -17.64
CA GLN A 122 8.57 -3.17 -17.77
C GLN A 122 7.68 -2.26 -18.61
N ALA A 123 7.20 -1.17 -18.03
CA ALA A 123 6.60 -0.10 -18.81
C ALA A 123 7.73 0.51 -19.64
N THR A 124 7.92 0.01 -20.86
CA THR A 124 8.75 0.65 -21.88
C THR A 124 8.09 1.99 -22.20
N ILE A 125 8.67 3.07 -21.68
CA ILE A 125 8.39 4.41 -22.17
C ILE A 125 9.28 4.57 -23.40
N GLU A 126 8.66 4.55 -24.59
CA GLU A 126 9.28 5.05 -25.83
C GLU A 126 9.44 6.59 -25.78
#